data_AF-A0A2A9E8R7-F1
#
_entry.id   AF-A0A2A9E8R7-F1
#
_cell.length_a   1.000
_cell.length_b   1.000
_cell.length_c   1.000
_cell.angle_alpha   90.00
_cell.angle_beta   90.00
_cell.angle_gamma   90.00
#
_symmetry.space_group_name_H-M   'P 1'
#
loop_
_entity.id
_entity.type
_entity.pdbx_description
1 polymer ?
#
loop_
_entity_poly.entity_id
_entity_poly.type
_entity_poly.pdbx_seq_one_letter_code
_entity_poly.pdbx_strand_id
1 'polypeptide(L)'
;MAAVTASAPPALPAWEERLAAQRGTLNGIVSAARSAGAPVDVLWTAMREVGSALEPLLRVVSPAQGDVVCRVVTELVGDLVVRRAWHGRSAERWAVLSLLPHLPCAMGRSPRTAIEVVVQGAGRISRETDLVAWGARLAAADAFLADDDALRAGAAVAAWRSGLVRVRSSALTAARGLDPAPGGLPDGRATSALRALLDLPTDVDPRAVLAANVAAPFAWPGVPRQGAFATYGGYRAFGGPWTGLPVVVGALGSPTPTWRVLADGIAWVVIADVHGHVVLREHTGPGEPPPVPADSSGVVGDTVRDIAGEIAQAVAWEDVVTGAVPAAHQPGPAAPTTSAARQHAARPVLVSRATSCRLDLVLVPSVGERTGHELS
;
A
#
# COMPACT_ATOMS: atom_id res chain seq x y z
N MET A 1 -16.00 64.55 -18.62
CA MET A 1 -16.03 63.24 -19.30
C MET A 1 -14.99 62.35 -18.65
N ALA A 2 -15.41 61.45 -17.76
CA ALA A 2 -14.51 60.49 -17.14
C ALA A 2 -14.21 59.37 -18.15
N ALA A 3 -12.93 59.15 -18.45
CA ALA A 3 -12.50 58.05 -19.30
C ALA A 3 -12.82 56.73 -18.59
N VAL A 4 -13.75 55.96 -19.16
CA VAL A 4 -13.98 54.57 -18.76
C VAL A 4 -12.73 53.80 -19.17
N THR A 5 -11.84 53.53 -18.22
CA THR A 5 -10.73 52.60 -18.39
C THR A 5 -11.34 51.21 -18.60
N ALA A 6 -11.34 50.76 -19.85
CA ALA A 6 -11.71 49.39 -20.18
C ALA A 6 -10.75 48.45 -19.44
N SER A 7 -11.28 47.71 -18.47
CA SER A 7 -10.54 46.66 -17.78
C SER A 7 -10.07 45.64 -18.81
N ALA A 8 -8.77 45.32 -18.80
CA ALA A 8 -8.25 44.28 -19.67
C ALA A 8 -9.04 42.97 -19.44
N PRO A 9 -9.33 42.19 -20.49
CA PRO A 9 -10.00 40.90 -20.32
C PRO A 9 -9.18 40.00 -19.38
N PRO A 10 -9.85 39.17 -18.56
CA PRO A 10 -9.14 38.24 -17.69
C PRO A 10 -8.27 37.31 -18.54
N ALA A 11 -7.04 37.06 -18.09
CA ALA A 11 -6.15 36.11 -18.74
C ALA A 11 -6.81 34.72 -18.79
N LEU A 12 -6.69 34.03 -19.93
CA LEU A 12 -7.20 32.68 -20.07
C LEU A 12 -6.48 31.73 -19.10
N PRO A 13 -7.16 30.69 -18.59
CA PRO A 13 -6.51 29.61 -17.86
C PRO A 13 -5.38 28.98 -18.68
N ALA A 14 -4.29 28.61 -18.01
CA ALA A 14 -3.07 28.12 -18.64
C ALA A 14 -3.30 26.82 -19.44
N TRP A 15 -4.29 26.02 -19.02
CA TRP A 15 -4.78 24.86 -19.78
C TRP A 15 -5.44 25.27 -21.10
N GLU A 16 -6.38 26.21 -21.08
CA GLU A 16 -7.14 26.62 -22.26
C GLU A 16 -6.25 27.27 -23.32
N GLU A 17 -5.29 28.10 -22.88
CA GLU A 17 -4.30 28.72 -23.76
C GLU A 17 -3.48 27.65 -24.50
N ARG A 18 -2.99 26.63 -23.79
CA ARG A 18 -2.23 25.52 -24.38
C ARG A 18 -3.08 24.64 -25.29
N LEU A 19 -4.32 24.34 -24.90
CA LEU A 19 -5.26 23.61 -25.77
C LEU A 19 -5.50 24.36 -27.08
N ALA A 20 -5.64 25.69 -27.02
CA ALA A 20 -5.81 26.51 -28.21
C ALA A 20 -4.55 26.51 -29.10
N ALA A 21 -3.36 26.62 -28.50
CA ALA A 21 -2.09 26.57 -29.22
C ALA A 21 -1.85 25.20 -29.89
N GLN A 22 -2.33 24.11 -29.31
CA GLN A 22 -2.15 22.74 -29.81
C GLN A 22 -3.38 22.15 -30.51
N ARG A 23 -4.35 22.98 -30.89
CA ARG A 23 -5.67 22.55 -31.39
C ARG A 23 -5.61 21.48 -32.48
N GLY A 24 -4.71 21.62 -33.45
CA GLY A 24 -4.57 20.66 -34.57
C GLY A 24 -4.26 19.25 -34.08
N THR A 25 -3.23 19.10 -33.25
CA THR A 25 -2.80 17.81 -32.69
C THR A 25 -3.86 17.22 -31.76
N LEU A 26 -4.42 18.04 -30.87
CA LEU A 26 -5.39 17.56 -29.86
C LEU A 26 -6.74 17.18 -30.47
N ASN A 27 -7.16 17.86 -31.55
CA ASN A 27 -8.34 17.46 -32.31
C ASN A 27 -8.19 16.06 -32.92
N GLY A 28 -6.97 15.69 -33.35
CA GLY A 28 -6.68 14.34 -33.82
C GLY A 28 -6.92 13.27 -32.74
N ILE A 29 -6.42 13.53 -31.53
CA ILE A 29 -6.59 12.62 -30.37
C ILE A 29 -8.07 12.49 -29.98
N VAL A 30 -8.78 13.62 -29.87
CA VAL A 30 -10.22 13.61 -29.54
C VAL A 30 -11.03 12.92 -30.63
N SER A 31 -10.70 13.14 -31.90
CA SER A 31 -11.36 12.45 -33.03
C SER A 31 -11.12 10.94 -33.00
N ALA A 32 -9.90 10.50 -32.67
CA ALA A 32 -9.59 9.08 -32.51
C ALA A 32 -10.39 8.45 -31.36
N ALA A 33 -10.46 9.10 -30.19
CA ALA A 33 -11.25 8.61 -29.06
C ALA A 33 -12.75 8.51 -29.41
N ARG A 34 -13.30 9.50 -30.12
CA ARG A 34 -14.69 9.47 -30.61
C ARG A 34 -14.93 8.32 -31.59
N SER A 35 -14.00 8.10 -32.51
CA SER A 35 -14.07 7.00 -33.48
C SER A 35 -14.00 5.63 -32.79
N ALA A 36 -13.33 5.55 -31.63
CA ALA A 36 -13.29 4.38 -30.75
C ALA A 36 -14.52 4.25 -29.82
N GLY A 37 -15.53 5.12 -29.93
CA GLY A 37 -16.80 5.01 -29.21
C GLY A 37 -16.91 5.85 -27.94
N ALA A 38 -16.00 6.80 -27.69
CA ALA A 38 -16.10 7.72 -26.55
C ALA A 38 -17.29 8.70 -26.73
N PRO A 39 -18.22 8.81 -25.75
CA PRO A 39 -19.29 9.80 -25.79
C PRO A 39 -18.75 11.23 -25.74
N VAL A 40 -19.27 12.12 -26.60
CA VAL A 40 -18.77 13.49 -26.75
C VAL A 40 -18.98 14.33 -25.49
N ASP A 41 -20.13 14.18 -24.84
CA ASP A 41 -20.49 14.86 -23.60
C ASP A 41 -19.62 14.42 -22.42
N VAL A 42 -19.27 13.14 -22.34
CA VAL A 42 -18.36 12.60 -21.32
C VAL A 42 -16.94 13.07 -21.57
N LEU A 43 -16.44 13.02 -22.82
CA LEU A 43 -15.12 13.57 -23.18
C LEU A 43 -15.02 15.07 -22.84
N TRP A 44 -16.04 15.85 -23.18
CA TRP A 44 -16.07 17.29 -22.89
C TRP A 44 -16.01 17.55 -21.39
N THR A 45 -16.85 16.85 -20.62
CA THR A 45 -16.86 16.95 -19.15
C THR A 45 -15.50 16.58 -18.57
N ALA A 46 -14.93 15.46 -19.00
CA ALA A 46 -13.63 14.98 -18.54
C ALA A 46 -12.51 16.00 -18.81
N MET A 47 -12.46 16.56 -20.02
CA MET A 47 -11.44 17.56 -20.39
C MET A 47 -11.56 18.86 -19.57
N ARG A 48 -12.77 19.25 -19.18
CA ARG A 48 -12.99 20.41 -18.29
C ARG A 48 -12.54 20.14 -16.86
N GLU A 49 -12.90 18.98 -16.32
CA GLU A 49 -12.49 18.55 -14.98
C GLU A 49 -10.96 18.50 -14.87
N VAL A 50 -10.32 17.88 -15.85
CA VAL A 50 -8.86 17.76 -15.92
C VAL A 50 -8.19 19.11 -16.07
N GLY A 51 -8.70 19.97 -16.94
CA GLY A 51 -8.17 21.32 -17.10
C GLY A 51 -8.15 22.11 -15.80
N SER A 52 -9.27 22.06 -15.05
CA SER A 52 -9.35 22.69 -13.73
C SER A 52 -8.39 22.07 -12.72
N ALA A 53 -8.20 20.75 -12.74
CA ALA A 53 -7.34 20.05 -11.79
C ALA A 53 -5.84 20.30 -12.05
N LEU A 54 -5.42 20.37 -13.33
CA LEU A 54 -4.01 20.52 -13.72
C LEU A 54 -3.54 21.98 -13.78
N GLU A 55 -4.43 22.96 -13.64
CA GLU A 55 -4.07 24.38 -13.70
C GLU A 55 -2.92 24.76 -12.74
N PRO A 56 -2.88 24.32 -11.46
CA PRO A 56 -1.74 24.60 -10.59
C PRO A 56 -0.43 23.98 -11.08
N LEU A 57 -0.49 22.75 -11.61
CA LEU A 57 0.67 22.04 -12.16
C LEU A 57 1.26 22.80 -13.37
N LEU A 58 0.41 23.28 -14.28
CA LEU A 58 0.84 23.99 -15.49
C LEU A 58 1.49 25.34 -15.22
N ARG A 59 1.34 25.89 -14.02
CA ARG A 59 2.01 27.12 -13.56
C ARG A 59 3.41 26.88 -13.03
N VAL A 60 3.72 25.67 -12.57
CA VAL A 60 5.02 25.35 -11.98
C VAL A 60 5.96 24.63 -12.96
N VAL A 61 5.43 23.98 -14.00
CA VAL A 61 6.25 23.39 -15.07
C VAL A 61 6.59 24.41 -16.16
N SER A 62 7.70 24.19 -16.86
CA SER A 62 8.05 25.04 -18.01
C SER A 62 6.99 24.95 -19.12
N PRO A 63 6.87 25.97 -20.01
CA PRO A 63 5.93 25.94 -21.13
C PRO A 63 6.04 24.66 -21.98
N ALA A 64 7.26 24.27 -22.37
CA ALA A 64 7.51 23.07 -23.17
C ALA A 64 7.09 21.78 -22.45
N GLN A 65 7.35 21.66 -21.14
CA GLN A 65 6.86 20.52 -20.35
C GLN A 65 5.33 20.53 -20.26
N GLY A 66 4.73 21.70 -20.02
CA GLY A 66 3.27 21.87 -19.98
C GLY A 66 2.61 21.41 -21.29
N ASP A 67 3.24 21.67 -22.43
CA ASP A 67 2.73 21.22 -23.73
C ASP A 67 2.70 19.69 -23.84
N VAL A 68 3.76 19.02 -23.37
CA VAL A 68 3.81 17.55 -23.34
C VAL A 68 2.77 16.99 -22.36
N VAL A 69 2.63 17.59 -21.18
CA VAL A 69 1.62 17.22 -20.18
C VAL A 69 0.21 17.28 -20.78
N CYS A 70 -0.15 18.40 -21.43
CA CYS A 70 -1.47 18.55 -22.06
C CYS A 70 -1.76 17.45 -23.08
N ARG A 71 -0.80 17.15 -23.95
CA ARG A 71 -0.95 16.09 -24.97
C ARG A 71 -1.15 14.72 -24.33
N VAL A 72 -0.25 14.30 -23.44
CA VAL A 72 -0.28 12.95 -22.84
C VAL A 72 -1.53 12.76 -21.98
N VAL A 73 -1.94 13.80 -21.23
CA VAL A 73 -3.18 13.73 -20.44
C VAL A 73 -4.42 13.65 -21.34
N THR A 74 -4.43 14.36 -22.47
CA THR A 74 -5.56 14.28 -23.42
C THR A 74 -5.69 12.86 -24.01
N GLU A 75 -4.58 12.21 -24.36
CA GLU A 75 -4.54 10.80 -24.79
C GLU A 75 -5.14 9.89 -23.70
N LEU A 76 -4.66 10.03 -22.46
CA LEU A 76 -5.14 9.26 -21.32
C LEU A 76 -6.64 9.43 -21.09
N VAL A 77 -7.14 10.67 -21.10
CA VAL A 77 -8.58 10.95 -20.88
C VAL A 77 -9.41 10.29 -21.98
N GLY A 78 -8.97 10.38 -23.23
CA GLY A 78 -9.57 9.66 -24.35
C GLY A 78 -9.70 8.16 -24.06
N ASP A 79 -8.60 7.52 -23.69
CA ASP A 79 -8.54 6.09 -23.38
C ASP A 79 -9.41 5.69 -22.18
N LEU A 80 -9.46 6.53 -21.13
CA LEU A 80 -10.29 6.29 -19.95
C LEU A 80 -11.78 6.40 -20.30
N VAL A 81 -12.18 7.36 -21.14
CA VAL A 81 -13.58 7.50 -21.57
C VAL A 81 -13.99 6.35 -22.49
N VAL A 82 -13.14 5.96 -23.46
CA VAL A 82 -13.40 4.80 -24.33
C VAL A 82 -13.63 3.53 -23.51
N ARG A 83 -12.81 3.28 -22.49
CA ARG A 83 -12.94 2.11 -21.60
C ARG A 83 -14.02 2.27 -20.52
N ARG A 84 -14.78 3.36 -20.53
CA ARG A 84 -15.80 3.71 -19.52
C ARG A 84 -15.25 3.76 -18.09
N ALA A 85 -13.97 4.09 -17.94
CA ALA A 85 -13.29 4.28 -16.66
C ALA A 85 -13.43 5.73 -16.13
N TRP A 86 -14.01 6.68 -16.88
CA TRP A 86 -14.25 8.04 -16.40
C TRP A 86 -15.59 8.16 -15.63
N HIS A 87 -15.62 7.73 -14.36
CA HIS A 87 -16.80 7.87 -13.49
C HIS A 87 -16.41 8.18 -12.04
N GLY A 88 -17.36 8.66 -11.22
CA GLY A 88 -17.09 9.17 -9.87
C GLY A 88 -16.45 8.18 -8.87
N ARG A 89 -16.61 6.87 -9.11
CA ARG A 89 -15.99 5.78 -8.32
C ARG A 89 -14.70 5.20 -8.92
N SER A 90 -14.20 5.74 -10.04
CA SER A 90 -12.98 5.23 -10.67
C SER A 90 -11.74 5.71 -9.93
N ALA A 91 -10.86 4.77 -9.62
CA ALA A 91 -9.54 5.07 -9.04
C ALA A 91 -8.64 5.79 -10.03
N GLU A 92 -8.77 5.49 -11.33
CA GLU A 92 -8.05 6.17 -12.41
C GLU A 92 -8.47 7.64 -12.52
N ARG A 93 -9.77 7.94 -12.50
CA ARG A 93 -10.27 9.33 -12.46
C ARG A 93 -9.79 10.06 -11.21
N TRP A 94 -9.86 9.40 -10.04
CA TRP A 94 -9.30 9.96 -8.80
C TRP A 94 -7.81 10.29 -8.94
N ALA A 95 -7.02 9.38 -9.51
CA ALA A 95 -5.58 9.59 -9.66
C ALA A 95 -5.28 10.80 -10.57
N VAL A 96 -6.01 10.93 -11.67
CA VAL A 96 -5.88 12.06 -12.60
C VAL A 96 -6.25 13.39 -11.94
N LEU A 97 -7.37 13.44 -11.21
CA LEU A 97 -7.90 14.69 -10.68
C LEU A 97 -7.32 15.08 -9.32
N SER A 98 -6.88 14.11 -8.52
CA SER A 98 -6.51 14.32 -7.11
C SER A 98 -5.05 14.01 -6.80
N LEU A 99 -4.32 13.30 -7.65
CA LEU A 99 -2.92 12.93 -7.39
C LEU A 99 -1.95 13.57 -8.39
N LEU A 100 -2.20 13.48 -9.70
CA LEU A 100 -1.32 14.09 -10.71
C LEU A 100 -1.02 15.58 -10.50
N PRO A 101 -1.97 16.44 -10.06
CA PRO A 101 -1.68 17.85 -9.76
C PRO A 101 -0.62 18.06 -8.67
N HIS A 102 -0.42 17.06 -7.81
CA HIS A 102 0.51 17.08 -6.69
C HIS A 102 1.84 16.36 -6.98
N LEU A 103 2.12 16.04 -8.25
CA LEU A 103 3.35 15.39 -8.69
C LEU A 103 4.13 16.24 -9.72
N PRO A 104 4.45 17.52 -9.43
CA PRO A 104 5.06 18.42 -10.40
C PRO A 104 6.44 17.96 -10.89
N CYS A 105 7.26 17.33 -10.05
CA CYS A 105 8.58 16.86 -10.46
C CYS A 105 8.47 15.65 -11.39
N ALA A 106 7.67 14.63 -11.04
CA ALA A 106 7.43 13.50 -11.91
C ALA A 106 6.77 13.90 -13.24
N MET A 107 5.74 14.75 -13.19
CA MET A 107 5.04 15.24 -14.39
C MET A 107 5.93 16.14 -15.25
N GLY A 108 6.79 16.98 -14.66
CA GLY A 108 7.72 17.79 -15.42
C GLY A 108 8.84 16.97 -16.08
N ARG A 109 9.28 15.88 -15.44
CA ARG A 109 10.34 14.99 -15.94
C ARG A 109 9.82 14.06 -17.04
N SER A 110 8.75 13.31 -16.77
CA SER A 110 8.26 12.24 -17.64
C SER A 110 6.75 12.03 -17.46
N PRO A 111 5.90 12.86 -18.12
CA PRO A 111 4.44 12.79 -17.95
C PRO A 111 3.86 11.40 -18.22
N ARG A 112 4.38 10.68 -19.23
CA ARG A 112 3.88 9.35 -19.60
C ARG A 112 4.19 8.32 -18.50
N THR A 113 5.43 8.25 -18.01
CA THR A 113 5.77 7.36 -16.91
C THR A 113 4.98 7.70 -15.65
N ALA A 114 4.86 8.99 -15.31
CA ALA A 114 4.12 9.42 -14.13
C ALA A 114 2.66 8.97 -14.19
N ILE A 115 2.00 9.18 -15.33
CA ILE A 115 0.63 8.69 -15.59
C ILE A 115 0.55 7.17 -15.49
N GLU A 116 1.47 6.43 -16.12
CA GLU A 116 1.46 4.97 -16.07
C GLU A 116 1.57 4.46 -14.63
N VAL A 117 2.52 4.96 -13.86
CA VAL A 117 2.72 4.57 -12.45
C VAL A 117 1.50 4.92 -11.61
N VAL A 118 1.00 6.14 -11.74
CA VAL A 118 -0.03 6.68 -10.85
C VAL A 118 -1.42 6.15 -11.21
N VAL A 119 -1.79 6.20 -12.48
CA VAL A 119 -3.15 5.87 -12.93
C VAL A 119 -3.33 4.35 -12.99
N GLN A 120 -2.36 3.61 -13.55
CA GLN A 120 -2.44 2.14 -13.51
C GLN A 120 -2.24 1.61 -12.09
N GLY A 121 -1.36 2.25 -11.30
CA GLY A 121 -1.18 1.92 -9.89
C GLY A 121 -2.49 2.04 -9.12
N ALA A 122 -3.17 3.19 -9.21
CA ALA A 122 -4.45 3.42 -8.56
C ALA A 122 -5.50 2.37 -8.95
N GLY A 123 -5.64 2.08 -10.25
CA GLY A 123 -6.55 1.04 -10.74
C GLY A 123 -6.28 -0.34 -10.13
N ARG A 124 -5.00 -0.73 -10.03
CA ARG A 124 -4.59 -2.03 -9.48
C ARG A 124 -4.80 -2.14 -7.97
N ILE A 125 -4.56 -1.08 -7.21
CA ILE A 125 -4.50 -1.17 -5.74
C ILE A 125 -5.81 -0.75 -5.04
N SER A 126 -6.72 -0.08 -5.74
CA SER A 126 -7.91 0.57 -5.17
C SER A 126 -8.82 -0.32 -4.31
N ARG A 127 -8.75 -1.65 -4.46
CA ARG A 127 -9.57 -2.61 -3.70
C ARG A 127 -8.88 -3.18 -2.46
N GLU A 128 -7.56 -3.04 -2.37
CA GLU A 128 -6.73 -3.75 -1.39
C GLU A 128 -5.98 -2.80 -0.44
N THR A 129 -6.02 -1.48 -0.68
CA THR A 129 -5.20 -0.51 0.06
C THR A 129 -5.94 0.81 0.26
N ASP A 130 -5.48 1.63 1.22
CA ASP A 130 -5.92 3.02 1.35
C ASP A 130 -5.33 3.86 0.21
N LEU A 131 -6.14 4.07 -0.83
CA LEU A 131 -5.75 4.80 -2.02
C LEU A 131 -5.38 6.26 -1.73
N VAL A 132 -6.05 6.90 -0.76
CA VAL A 132 -5.80 8.30 -0.40
C VAL A 132 -4.46 8.42 0.31
N ALA A 133 -4.19 7.55 1.27
CA ALA A 133 -2.91 7.55 1.98
C ALA A 133 -1.73 7.17 1.06
N TRP A 134 -1.96 6.30 0.08
CA TRP A 134 -0.98 5.99 -0.97
C TRP A 134 -0.61 7.23 -1.79
N GLY A 135 -1.61 7.98 -2.28
CA GLY A 135 -1.38 9.19 -3.04
C GLY A 135 -0.69 10.29 -2.25
N ALA A 136 -1.11 10.50 -0.99
CA ALA A 136 -0.51 11.49 -0.11
C ALA A 136 1.00 11.24 0.12
N ARG A 137 1.39 9.98 0.33
CA ARG A 137 2.80 9.58 0.49
C ARG A 137 3.61 9.80 -0.78
N LEU A 138 3.05 9.45 -1.94
CA LEU A 138 3.72 9.64 -3.21
C LEU A 138 3.91 11.13 -3.53
N ALA A 139 2.88 11.94 -3.29
CA ALA A 139 2.94 13.41 -3.44
C ALA A 139 3.98 14.04 -2.51
N ALA A 140 4.02 13.63 -1.23
CA ALA A 140 5.01 14.11 -0.27
C ALA A 140 6.45 13.74 -0.68
N ALA A 141 6.63 12.63 -1.38
CA ALA A 141 7.94 12.14 -1.82
C ALA A 141 8.41 12.73 -3.16
N ASP A 142 7.52 13.26 -4.00
CA ASP A 142 7.79 13.62 -5.41
C ASP A 142 9.04 14.47 -5.61
N ALA A 143 9.20 15.53 -4.81
CA ALA A 143 10.35 16.43 -4.86
C ALA A 143 11.70 15.71 -4.62
N PHE A 144 11.67 14.56 -3.94
CA PHE A 144 12.84 13.78 -3.56
C PHE A 144 13.13 12.60 -4.50
N LEU A 145 12.22 12.25 -5.41
CA LEU A 145 12.41 11.13 -6.33
C LEU A 145 13.22 11.59 -7.55
N ALA A 146 14.45 11.09 -7.67
CA ALA A 146 15.44 11.59 -8.64
C ALA A 146 15.09 11.29 -10.10
N ASP A 147 14.51 10.12 -10.37
CA ASP A 147 14.16 9.64 -11.70
C ASP A 147 12.87 8.81 -11.72
N ASP A 148 12.56 8.24 -12.88
CA ASP A 148 11.37 7.43 -13.14
C ASP A 148 11.41 6.07 -12.42
N ASP A 149 12.59 5.51 -12.16
CA ASP A 149 12.75 4.25 -11.43
C ASP A 149 12.55 4.47 -9.93
N ALA A 150 13.05 5.59 -9.40
CA ALA A 150 12.75 6.04 -8.05
C ALA A 150 11.24 6.29 -7.87
N LEU A 151 10.54 6.81 -8.89
CA LEU A 151 9.08 6.97 -8.85
C LEU A 151 8.36 5.62 -8.74
N ARG A 152 8.74 4.62 -9.56
CA ARG A 152 8.18 3.26 -9.50
C ARG A 152 8.46 2.59 -8.16
N ALA A 153 9.70 2.70 -7.67
CA ALA A 153 10.11 2.18 -6.38
C ALA A 153 9.32 2.84 -5.24
N GLY A 154 9.19 4.18 -5.26
CA GLY A 154 8.42 4.94 -4.30
C GLY A 154 6.94 4.55 -4.29
N ALA A 155 6.33 4.37 -5.46
CA ALA A 155 4.94 3.92 -5.55
C ALA A 155 4.71 2.54 -4.92
N ALA A 156 5.67 1.61 -5.05
CA ALA A 156 5.61 0.30 -4.41
C ALA A 156 5.75 0.40 -2.87
N VAL A 157 6.68 1.23 -2.38
CA VAL A 157 6.85 1.49 -0.94
C VAL A 157 5.60 2.13 -0.34
N ALA A 158 5.05 3.15 -1.01
CA ALA A 158 3.82 3.81 -0.60
C ALA A 158 2.64 2.82 -0.57
N ALA A 159 2.55 1.90 -1.55
CA ALA A 159 1.45 0.93 -1.61
C ALA A 159 1.51 -0.04 -0.43
N TRP A 160 2.70 -0.57 -0.14
CA TRP A 160 2.94 -1.39 1.05
C TRP A 160 2.56 -0.64 2.34
N ARG A 161 3.07 0.58 2.51
CA ARG A 161 2.80 1.42 3.69
C ARG A 161 1.32 1.78 3.87
N SER A 162 0.55 1.71 2.78
CA SER A 162 -0.89 1.98 2.74
C SER A 162 -1.75 0.72 2.88
N GLY A 163 -1.12 -0.44 3.17
CA GLY A 163 -1.80 -1.68 3.52
C GLY A 163 -1.72 -2.80 2.48
N LEU A 164 -1.07 -2.60 1.33
CA LEU A 164 -0.91 -3.65 0.32
C LEU A 164 0.20 -4.66 0.71
N VAL A 165 -0.06 -5.46 1.75
CA VAL A 165 0.96 -6.34 2.37
C VAL A 165 1.56 -7.38 1.43
N ARG A 166 0.85 -7.75 0.36
CA ARG A 166 1.34 -8.71 -0.66
C ARG A 166 2.59 -8.21 -1.38
N VAL A 167 2.79 -6.89 -1.46
CA VAL A 167 3.95 -6.30 -2.11
C VAL A 167 5.08 -5.98 -1.13
N ARG A 168 5.00 -6.39 0.15
CA ARG A 168 6.01 -6.11 1.17
C ARG A 168 7.42 -6.43 0.70
N SER A 169 7.67 -7.65 0.21
CA SER A 169 9.01 -8.08 -0.22
C SER A 169 9.55 -7.21 -1.37
N SER A 170 8.72 -6.91 -2.38
CA SER A 170 9.11 -6.00 -3.47
C SER A 170 9.29 -4.56 -3.01
N ALA A 171 8.48 -4.09 -2.06
CA ALA A 171 8.58 -2.75 -1.48
C ALA A 171 9.86 -2.59 -0.66
N LEU A 172 10.24 -3.60 0.13
CA LEU A 172 11.50 -3.60 0.88
C LEU A 172 12.72 -3.63 -0.06
N THR A 173 12.66 -4.38 -1.16
CA THR A 173 13.70 -4.34 -2.21
C THR A 173 13.74 -2.97 -2.90
N ALA A 174 12.59 -2.41 -3.25
CA ALA A 174 12.48 -1.09 -3.86
C ALA A 174 13.02 0.01 -2.93
N ALA A 175 12.74 -0.07 -1.62
CA ALA A 175 13.25 0.86 -0.63
C ALA A 175 14.78 0.85 -0.54
N ARG A 176 15.42 -0.33 -0.68
CA ARG A 176 16.89 -0.43 -0.81
C ARG A 176 17.39 0.16 -2.13
N GLY A 177 16.63 0.01 -3.20
CA GLY A 177 16.96 0.60 -4.50
C GLY A 177 16.90 2.13 -4.54
N LEU A 178 16.25 2.76 -3.55
CA LEU A 178 16.27 4.22 -3.38
C LEU A 178 17.56 4.74 -2.72
N ASP A 179 18.50 3.87 -2.36
CA ASP A 179 19.77 4.28 -1.77
C ASP A 179 20.66 5.05 -2.77
N PRO A 180 21.46 6.02 -2.30
CA PRO A 180 22.43 6.68 -3.14
C PRO A 180 23.41 5.63 -3.70
N ALA A 181 23.80 5.79 -4.96
CA ALA A 181 24.77 4.92 -5.60
C ALA A 181 26.03 4.78 -4.73
N PRO A 182 26.67 3.60 -4.66
CA PRO A 182 27.87 3.39 -3.85
C PRO A 182 28.95 4.42 -4.21
N GLY A 183 29.35 5.27 -3.25
CA GLY A 183 30.34 6.34 -3.47
C GLY A 183 29.76 7.72 -3.76
N GLY A 184 28.43 7.87 -3.86
CA GLY A 184 27.78 9.17 -3.84
C GLY A 184 27.87 9.81 -2.46
N LEU A 185 28.01 11.14 -2.40
CA LEU A 185 27.75 11.88 -1.18
C LEU A 185 26.35 11.48 -0.65
N PRO A 186 26.14 11.42 0.67
CA PRO A 186 24.83 11.15 1.23
C PRO A 186 23.89 12.30 0.85
N ASP A 187 23.27 12.18 -0.32
CA ASP A 187 22.19 13.06 -0.72
C ASP A 187 21.05 12.79 0.24
N GLY A 188 20.84 13.74 1.17
CA GLY A 188 19.71 13.72 2.11
C GLY A 188 18.36 13.56 1.41
N ARG A 189 18.31 13.74 0.07
CA ARG A 189 17.19 13.49 -0.80
C ARG A 189 16.64 12.05 -0.69
N ALA A 190 17.48 11.02 -0.78
CA ALA A 190 17.01 9.62 -0.68
C ALA A 190 16.39 9.32 0.69
N THR A 191 17.04 9.79 1.76
CA THR A 191 16.52 9.68 3.13
C THR A 191 15.21 10.45 3.30
N SER A 192 15.08 11.64 2.73
CA SER A 192 13.84 12.42 2.73
C SER A 192 12.72 11.77 1.93
N ALA A 193 13.03 11.16 0.78
CA ALA A 193 12.08 10.38 -0.01
C ALA A 193 11.53 9.22 0.80
N LEU A 194 12.42 8.38 1.37
CA LEU A 194 12.01 7.25 2.22
C LEU A 194 11.20 7.72 3.43
N ARG A 195 11.62 8.81 4.09
CA ARG A 195 10.88 9.36 5.22
C ARG A 195 9.47 9.78 4.83
N ALA A 196 9.30 10.48 3.71
CA ALA A 196 8.00 10.89 3.20
C ALA A 196 7.13 9.69 2.80
N LEU A 197 7.71 8.71 2.09
CA LEU A 197 7.01 7.49 1.67
C LEU A 197 6.55 6.63 2.85
N LEU A 198 7.35 6.55 3.92
CA LEU A 198 7.05 5.77 5.12
C LEU A 198 6.23 6.55 6.15
N ASP A 199 6.02 7.86 5.92
CA ASP A 199 5.31 8.76 6.82
C ASP A 199 5.93 8.74 8.23
N LEU A 200 7.24 8.98 8.29
CA LEU A 200 8.06 8.94 9.51
C LEU A 200 8.44 10.35 9.99
N PRO A 201 8.57 10.56 11.31
CA PRO A 201 9.11 11.80 11.88
C PRO A 201 10.53 12.13 11.36
N THR A 202 10.91 13.41 11.42
CA THR A 202 12.19 13.92 10.90
C THR A 202 13.41 13.43 11.66
N ASP A 203 13.26 13.15 12.96
CA ASP A 203 14.27 12.62 13.87
C ASP A 203 14.44 11.10 13.77
N VAL A 204 13.54 10.41 13.07
CA VAL A 204 13.61 8.96 12.86
C VAL A 204 14.43 8.66 11.60
N ASP A 205 15.38 7.74 11.72
CA ASP A 205 16.10 7.17 10.58
C ASP A 205 15.21 6.13 9.86
N PRO A 206 14.74 6.39 8.62
CA PRO A 206 13.93 5.44 7.88
C PRO A 206 14.65 4.12 7.62
N ARG A 207 15.99 4.12 7.52
CA ARG A 207 16.75 2.89 7.24
C ARG A 207 16.79 1.97 8.45
N ALA A 208 17.05 2.51 9.64
CA ALA A 208 16.93 1.76 10.89
C ALA A 208 15.54 1.14 11.06
N VAL A 209 14.48 1.90 10.75
CA VAL A 209 13.09 1.39 10.80
C VAL A 209 12.87 0.23 9.81
N LEU A 210 13.30 0.37 8.55
CA LEU A 210 13.17 -0.69 7.56
C LEU A 210 13.99 -1.94 7.93
N ALA A 211 15.20 -1.76 8.45
CA ALA A 211 16.04 -2.86 8.92
C ALA A 211 15.38 -3.62 10.09
N ALA A 212 14.82 -2.89 11.06
CA ALA A 212 14.04 -3.46 12.14
C ALA A 212 12.81 -4.21 11.60
N ASN A 213 12.08 -3.63 10.63
CA ASN A 213 10.93 -4.29 10.02
C ASN A 213 11.30 -5.55 9.24
N VAL A 214 12.41 -5.55 8.51
CA VAL A 214 12.93 -6.73 7.80
C VAL A 214 13.17 -7.88 8.78
N ALA A 215 13.78 -7.58 9.94
CA ALA A 215 14.06 -8.57 10.98
C ALA A 215 12.80 -9.02 11.73
N ALA A 216 11.86 -8.10 11.97
CA ALA A 216 10.61 -8.33 12.67
C ALA A 216 9.47 -7.58 11.94
N PRO A 217 8.62 -8.27 11.14
CA PRO A 217 7.62 -7.63 10.28
C PRO A 217 6.61 -6.70 10.98
N PHE A 218 6.48 -6.83 12.30
CA PHE A 218 5.62 -5.99 13.15
C PHE A 218 6.36 -4.88 13.90
N ALA A 219 7.69 -4.77 13.74
CA ALA A 219 8.47 -3.69 14.31
C ALA A 219 8.26 -2.41 13.49
N TRP A 220 7.68 -1.40 14.15
CA TRP A 220 7.45 -0.07 13.60
C TRP A 220 7.38 0.97 14.72
N PRO A 221 7.78 2.24 14.49
CA PRO A 221 7.60 3.31 15.47
C PRO A 221 6.14 3.48 15.91
N GLY A 222 5.92 3.60 17.22
CA GLY A 222 4.58 3.79 17.82
C GLY A 222 3.73 2.51 17.93
N VAL A 223 4.20 1.38 17.41
CA VAL A 223 3.48 0.10 17.52
C VAL A 223 3.78 -0.55 18.88
N PRO A 224 2.75 -1.06 19.60
CA PRO A 224 2.94 -1.80 20.83
C PRO A 224 3.90 -2.97 20.66
N ARG A 225 4.75 -3.22 21.67
CA ARG A 225 5.66 -4.38 21.66
C ARG A 225 4.99 -5.68 22.06
N GLN A 226 3.84 -5.61 22.72
CA GLN A 226 3.08 -6.79 23.17
C GLN A 226 1.59 -6.48 23.28
N GLY A 227 0.77 -7.52 23.31
CA GLY A 227 -0.68 -7.46 23.44
C GLY A 227 -1.42 -7.57 22.11
N ALA A 228 -2.73 -7.31 22.14
CA ALA A 228 -3.57 -7.33 20.96
C ALA A 228 -3.15 -6.18 20.02
N PHE A 229 -2.85 -6.53 18.77
CA PHE A 229 -2.34 -5.58 17.78
C PHE A 229 -3.39 -5.24 16.72
N ALA A 230 -4.02 -6.24 16.13
CA ALA A 230 -5.01 -6.04 15.06
C ALA A 230 -6.04 -7.15 15.04
N THR A 231 -7.16 -6.89 14.37
CA THR A 231 -8.23 -7.86 14.16
C THR A 231 -8.53 -7.97 12.67
N TYR A 232 -8.67 -9.20 12.17
CA TYR A 232 -8.81 -9.53 10.75
C TYR A 232 -10.07 -10.34 10.45
N GLY A 233 -10.51 -10.27 9.19
CA GLY A 233 -11.67 -11.01 8.69
C GLY A 233 -12.99 -10.46 9.20
N GLY A 234 -13.97 -11.34 9.40
CA GLY A 234 -15.32 -10.97 9.82
C GLY A 234 -16.39 -11.83 9.16
N TYR A 235 -17.62 -11.65 9.63
CA TYR A 235 -18.78 -12.33 9.09
C TYR A 235 -19.16 -11.78 7.71
N ARG A 236 -19.48 -12.66 6.76
CA ARG A 236 -19.75 -12.33 5.36
C ARG A 236 -20.91 -11.36 5.18
N ALA A 237 -21.95 -11.40 6.00
CA ALA A 237 -23.06 -10.44 5.89
C ALA A 237 -22.63 -8.99 6.20
N PHE A 238 -21.48 -8.80 6.84
CA PHE A 238 -20.85 -7.49 7.09
C PHE A 238 -19.61 -7.26 6.22
N GLY A 239 -19.49 -7.95 5.08
CA GLY A 239 -18.39 -7.78 4.13
C GLY A 239 -17.14 -8.61 4.43
N GLY A 240 -17.18 -9.52 5.41
CA GLY A 240 -16.08 -10.42 5.71
C GLY A 240 -15.96 -11.64 4.77
N PRO A 241 -14.87 -12.41 4.89
CA PRO A 241 -14.58 -13.54 3.99
C PRO A 241 -15.48 -14.78 4.19
N TRP A 242 -15.87 -15.07 5.44
CA TRP A 242 -16.50 -16.35 5.84
C TRP A 242 -17.82 -16.16 6.60
N THR A 243 -18.62 -17.22 6.67
CA THR A 243 -19.89 -17.29 7.42
C THR A 243 -19.74 -17.95 8.79
N GLY A 244 -18.85 -18.92 8.93
CA GLY A 244 -18.58 -19.66 10.16
C GLY A 244 -17.41 -19.10 10.95
N LEU A 245 -17.14 -19.74 12.09
CA LEU A 245 -16.00 -19.41 12.93
C LEU A 245 -14.70 -19.84 12.24
N PRO A 246 -13.75 -18.92 12.00
CA PRO A 246 -12.46 -19.28 11.43
C PRO A 246 -11.60 -19.98 12.47
N VAL A 247 -10.79 -20.94 12.03
CA VAL A 247 -9.81 -21.64 12.86
C VAL A 247 -8.43 -21.49 12.22
N VAL A 248 -7.47 -20.95 12.97
CA VAL A 248 -6.08 -20.86 12.50
C VAL A 248 -5.44 -22.24 12.60
N VAL A 249 -5.05 -22.82 11.47
CA VAL A 249 -4.57 -24.22 11.41
C VAL A 249 -3.05 -24.35 11.24
N GLY A 250 -2.37 -23.30 10.80
CA GLY A 250 -0.93 -23.35 10.60
C GLY A 250 -0.34 -22.03 10.15
N ALA A 251 0.97 -21.90 10.27
CA ALA A 251 1.73 -20.82 9.65
C ALA A 251 2.44 -21.34 8.40
N LEU A 252 2.49 -20.51 7.37
CA LEU A 252 3.19 -20.81 6.13
C LEU A 252 4.57 -20.13 6.17
N GLY A 253 5.62 -20.88 5.83
CA GLY A 253 6.98 -20.35 5.75
C GLY A 253 7.11 -19.38 4.58
N SER A 254 6.96 -18.09 4.85
CA SER A 254 6.98 -17.01 3.87
C SER A 254 7.74 -15.78 4.42
N PRO A 255 8.40 -14.97 3.58
CA PRO A 255 9.05 -13.73 4.02
C PRO A 255 8.11 -12.72 4.68
N THR A 256 6.82 -12.79 4.36
CA THR A 256 5.76 -12.00 5.01
C THR A 256 4.93 -12.94 5.88
N PRO A 257 4.64 -12.59 7.14
CA PRO A 257 3.86 -13.44 8.04
C PRO A 257 2.56 -13.90 7.37
N THR A 258 2.42 -15.21 7.26
CA THR A 258 1.35 -15.86 6.52
C THR A 258 0.82 -17.03 7.32
N TRP A 259 -0.50 -17.14 7.42
CA TRP A 259 -1.19 -18.20 8.14
C TRP A 259 -2.21 -18.88 7.24
N ARG A 260 -2.40 -20.17 7.43
CA ARG A 260 -3.52 -20.93 6.88
C ARG A 260 -4.66 -20.94 7.90
N VAL A 261 -5.86 -20.67 7.41
CA VAL A 261 -7.10 -20.59 8.20
C VAL A 261 -8.17 -21.45 7.54
N LEU A 262 -8.89 -22.25 8.31
CA LEU A 262 -10.07 -22.97 7.84
C LEU A 262 -11.33 -22.24 8.28
N ALA A 263 -12.24 -22.01 7.35
CA ALA A 263 -13.57 -21.49 7.64
C ALA A 263 -14.55 -21.99 6.57
N ASP A 264 -15.74 -22.41 6.98
CA ASP A 264 -16.79 -22.95 6.07
C ASP A 264 -16.33 -24.15 5.21
N GLY A 265 -15.41 -24.97 5.73
CA GLY A 265 -14.81 -26.07 4.96
C GLY A 265 -13.89 -25.61 3.82
N ILE A 266 -13.52 -24.33 3.78
CA ILE A 266 -12.63 -23.73 2.78
C ILE A 266 -11.32 -23.33 3.47
N ALA A 267 -10.21 -23.60 2.79
CA ALA A 267 -8.90 -23.10 3.21
C ALA A 267 -8.66 -21.68 2.71
N TRP A 268 -8.18 -20.84 3.62
CA TRP A 268 -7.86 -19.44 3.42
C TRP A 268 -6.41 -19.18 3.83
N VAL A 269 -5.82 -18.17 3.21
CA VAL A 269 -4.51 -17.66 3.53
C VAL A 269 -4.67 -16.23 4.05
N VAL A 270 -4.19 -16.00 5.27
CA VAL A 270 -4.12 -14.66 5.86
C VAL A 270 -2.67 -14.21 5.80
N ILE A 271 -2.41 -13.11 5.10
CA ILE A 271 -1.10 -12.45 5.04
C ILE A 271 -1.24 -11.15 5.81
N ALA A 272 -0.33 -10.87 6.74
CA ALA A 272 -0.37 -9.63 7.50
C ALA A 272 1.00 -9.12 7.89
N ASP A 273 1.09 -7.81 8.09
CA ASP A 273 2.23 -7.13 8.66
C ASP A 273 1.76 -5.90 9.46
N VAL A 274 2.70 -5.03 9.81
CA VAL A 274 2.42 -3.82 10.58
C VAL A 274 1.54 -2.77 9.87
N HIS A 275 1.39 -2.85 8.54
CA HIS A 275 0.66 -1.86 7.73
C HIS A 275 -0.70 -2.35 7.25
N GLY A 276 -0.96 -3.66 7.27
CA GLY A 276 -2.26 -4.17 6.87
C GLY A 276 -2.38 -5.68 6.90
N HIS A 277 -3.38 -6.17 6.18
CA HIS A 277 -3.61 -7.59 5.98
C HIS A 277 -4.37 -7.84 4.67
N VAL A 278 -4.30 -9.07 4.20
CA VAL A 278 -5.19 -9.58 3.15
C VAL A 278 -5.61 -11.00 3.49
N VAL A 279 -6.86 -11.34 3.17
CA VAL A 279 -7.41 -12.69 3.28
C VAL A 279 -7.68 -13.20 1.87
N LEU A 280 -7.03 -14.28 1.49
CA LEU A 280 -7.12 -14.89 0.17
C LEU A 280 -7.67 -16.30 0.30
N ARG A 281 -8.47 -16.73 -0.67
CA ARG A 281 -8.86 -18.14 -0.75
C ARG A 281 -7.64 -18.94 -1.24
N GLU A 282 -7.30 -20.01 -0.54
CA GLU A 282 -6.27 -20.94 -1.00
C GLU A 282 -6.82 -21.65 -2.25
N HIS A 283 -6.14 -21.50 -3.38
CA HIS A 283 -6.54 -22.17 -4.61
C HIS A 283 -6.01 -23.60 -4.54
N THR A 284 -6.86 -24.55 -4.13
CA THR A 284 -6.58 -25.96 -4.33
C THR A 284 -6.75 -26.27 -5.82
N GLY A 285 -5.79 -26.98 -6.41
CA GLY A 285 -5.93 -27.47 -7.78
C GLY A 285 -7.17 -28.39 -7.89
N PRO A 286 -7.74 -28.57 -9.10
CA PRO A 286 -8.84 -29.49 -9.28
C PRO A 286 -8.44 -30.90 -8.83
N GLY A 287 -9.17 -31.44 -7.85
CA GLY A 287 -8.98 -32.82 -7.34
C GLY A 287 -8.19 -32.95 -6.04
N GLU A 288 -7.64 -31.85 -5.50
CA GLU A 288 -7.04 -31.90 -4.17
C GLU A 288 -8.15 -31.79 -3.10
N PRO A 289 -8.36 -32.83 -2.27
CA PRO A 289 -9.35 -32.76 -1.21
C PRO A 289 -8.98 -31.61 -0.26
N PRO A 290 -9.97 -30.91 0.32
CA PRO A 290 -9.69 -29.88 1.30
C PRO A 290 -8.81 -30.48 2.40
N PRO A 291 -7.78 -29.75 2.88
CA PRO A 291 -6.93 -30.26 3.94
C PRO A 291 -7.83 -30.62 5.12
N VAL A 292 -7.88 -31.91 5.45
CA VAL A 292 -8.54 -32.37 6.67
C VAL A 292 -7.77 -31.72 7.81
N PRO A 293 -8.43 -31.02 8.75
CA PRO A 293 -7.75 -30.56 9.95
C PRO A 293 -7.05 -31.78 10.52
N ALA A 294 -5.71 -31.76 10.58
CA ALA A 294 -4.94 -32.88 11.08
C ALA A 294 -5.55 -33.26 12.43
N ASP A 295 -5.98 -34.52 12.57
CA ASP A 295 -6.71 -34.98 13.74
C ASP A 295 -6.01 -34.44 14.98
N SER A 296 -6.74 -33.61 15.71
CA SER A 296 -6.32 -32.83 16.86
C SER A 296 -6.01 -33.71 18.09
N SER A 297 -5.64 -34.96 17.86
CA SER A 297 -5.28 -35.95 18.86
C SER A 297 -3.88 -35.65 19.41
N GLY A 298 -3.82 -34.73 20.38
CA GLY A 298 -2.71 -34.57 21.32
C GLY A 298 -1.80 -33.37 21.06
N VAL A 299 -0.96 -33.42 20.01
CA VAL A 299 0.20 -32.51 19.87
C VAL A 299 -0.19 -31.05 19.62
N VAL A 300 -1.23 -30.81 18.81
CA VAL A 300 -1.75 -29.46 18.55
C VAL A 300 -2.42 -28.89 19.81
N GLY A 301 -3.08 -29.73 20.61
CA GLY A 301 -3.75 -29.32 21.84
C GLY A 301 -2.78 -28.80 22.90
N ASP A 302 -1.65 -29.46 23.09
CA ASP A 302 -0.65 -29.03 24.06
C ASP A 302 0.07 -27.75 23.61
N THR A 303 0.43 -27.65 22.32
CA THR A 303 1.04 -26.43 21.76
C THR A 303 0.11 -25.22 21.87
N VAL A 304 -1.18 -25.40 21.57
CA VAL A 304 -2.19 -24.33 21.68
C VAL A 304 -2.40 -23.95 23.15
N ARG A 305 -2.40 -24.91 24.09
CA ARG A 305 -2.55 -24.63 25.52
C ARG A 305 -1.39 -23.80 26.07
N ASP A 306 -0.16 -24.13 25.71
CA ASP A 306 1.03 -23.39 26.14
C ASP A 306 0.99 -21.94 25.62
N ILE A 307 0.68 -21.77 24.33
CA ILE A 307 0.56 -20.44 23.70
C ILE A 307 -0.64 -19.67 24.27
N ALA A 308 -1.75 -20.33 24.58
CA ALA A 308 -2.92 -19.69 25.19
C ALA A 308 -2.58 -19.12 26.57
N GLY A 309 -1.71 -19.78 27.34
CA GLY A 309 -1.19 -19.25 28.60
C GLY A 309 -0.38 -17.96 28.42
N GLU A 310 0.49 -17.91 27.40
CA GLU A 310 1.22 -16.68 27.04
C GLU A 310 0.28 -15.56 26.56
N ILE A 311 -0.72 -15.90 25.73
CA ILE A 311 -1.72 -14.95 25.23
C ILE A 311 -2.54 -14.38 26.40
N ALA A 312 -2.97 -15.20 27.34
CA ALA A 312 -3.74 -14.76 28.50
C ALA A 312 -2.96 -13.76 29.39
N GLN A 313 -1.63 -13.85 29.41
CA GLN A 313 -0.78 -12.86 30.07
C GLN A 313 -0.64 -11.57 29.26
N ALA A 314 -0.67 -11.66 27.93
CA ALA A 314 -0.54 -10.51 27.04
C ALA A 314 -1.87 -9.75 26.82
N VAL A 315 -3.02 -10.44 26.92
CA VAL A 315 -4.34 -9.90 26.65
C VAL A 315 -5.38 -10.50 27.60
N ALA A 316 -6.16 -9.63 28.26
CA ALA A 316 -7.29 -10.04 29.09
C ALA A 316 -8.53 -10.28 28.19
N TRP A 317 -8.75 -11.54 27.81
CA TRP A 317 -9.97 -11.97 27.10
C TRP A 317 -10.78 -12.95 27.93
N GLU A 318 -12.10 -12.80 27.90
CA GLU A 318 -13.05 -13.73 28.54
C GLU A 318 -13.46 -14.90 27.61
N ASP A 319 -13.09 -14.84 26.33
CA ASP A 319 -13.45 -15.82 25.31
C ASP A 319 -12.42 -16.94 25.18
N VAL A 320 -12.86 -18.13 24.79
CA VAL A 320 -12.01 -19.31 24.64
C VAL A 320 -11.23 -19.23 23.34
N VAL A 321 -9.90 -19.34 23.43
CA VAL A 321 -9.01 -19.48 22.27
C VAL A 321 -9.16 -20.87 21.67
N THR A 322 -9.60 -20.94 20.40
CA THR A 322 -9.83 -22.20 19.66
C THR A 322 -8.69 -22.57 18.73
N GLY A 323 -7.78 -21.64 18.49
CA GLY A 323 -6.59 -21.83 17.66
C GLY A 323 -5.63 -20.67 17.86
N ALA A 324 -4.35 -20.98 18.01
CA ALA A 324 -3.29 -19.99 18.18
C ALA A 324 -2.04 -20.50 17.46
N VAL A 325 -1.60 -19.78 16.43
CA VAL A 325 -0.44 -20.20 15.65
C VAL A 325 0.56 -19.05 15.52
N PRO A 326 1.79 -19.22 16.02
CA PRO A 326 2.83 -18.21 15.85
C PRO A 326 3.23 -18.15 14.37
N ALA A 327 3.59 -16.97 13.88
CA ALA A 327 4.15 -16.88 12.53
C ALA A 327 5.36 -17.81 12.40
N ALA A 328 5.46 -18.51 11.27
CA ALA A 328 6.61 -19.33 10.97
C ALA A 328 7.83 -18.40 10.88
N HIS A 329 8.79 -18.60 11.77
CA HIS A 329 10.07 -17.91 11.64
C HIS A 329 10.87 -18.64 10.55
N GLN A 330 10.83 -18.12 9.32
CA GLN A 330 11.88 -18.47 8.37
C GLN A 330 13.10 -17.60 8.72
N PRO A 331 14.20 -18.19 9.22
CA PRO A 331 15.44 -17.44 9.33
C PRO A 331 15.79 -17.00 7.91
N GLY A 332 15.75 -15.69 7.66
CA GLY A 332 16.21 -15.14 6.39
C GLY A 332 17.67 -15.56 6.13
N PRO A 333 18.14 -15.51 4.87
CA PRO A 333 19.55 -15.75 4.56
C PRO A 333 20.39 -14.89 5.50
N ALA A 334 21.30 -15.53 6.24
CA ALA A 334 21.95 -15.00 7.42
C ALA A 334 22.51 -13.58 7.19
N ALA A 335 21.69 -12.56 7.46
CA ALA A 335 22.22 -11.23 7.65
C ALA A 335 23.14 -11.29 8.87
N PRO A 336 24.29 -10.62 8.86
CA PRO A 336 25.17 -10.51 10.02
C PRO A 336 24.44 -9.72 11.10
N THR A 337 23.59 -10.41 11.86
CA THR A 337 22.86 -9.84 12.98
C THR A 337 23.76 -9.86 14.19
N THR A 338 24.01 -8.68 14.74
CA THR A 338 24.36 -8.53 16.15
C THR A 338 23.33 -9.30 16.99
N SER A 339 23.79 -10.24 17.81
CA SER A 339 22.97 -11.15 18.62
C SER A 339 21.88 -10.44 19.45
N ALA A 340 22.13 -9.19 19.84
CA ALA A 340 21.25 -8.38 20.67
C ALA A 340 19.90 -8.02 20.01
N ALA A 341 19.82 -7.87 18.68
CA ALA A 341 18.56 -7.49 18.03
C ALA A 341 17.56 -8.65 17.93
N ARG A 342 18.04 -9.90 17.93
CA ARG A 342 17.16 -11.09 17.88
C ARG A 342 16.53 -11.42 19.23
N GLN A 343 17.13 -11.01 20.34
CA GLN A 343 16.76 -11.48 21.67
C GLN A 343 15.47 -10.87 22.23
N HIS A 344 14.91 -9.80 21.62
CA HIS A 344 13.74 -9.12 22.17
C HIS A 344 12.60 -8.86 21.16
N ALA A 345 12.62 -9.49 19.99
CA ALA A 345 11.52 -9.35 19.04
C ALA A 345 10.29 -10.09 19.56
N ALA A 346 9.15 -9.39 19.64
CA ALA A 346 7.88 -10.02 19.94
C ALA A 346 7.47 -10.98 18.81
N ARG A 347 6.90 -12.12 19.19
CA ARG A 347 6.40 -13.15 18.30
C ARG A 347 4.95 -12.85 17.93
N PRO A 348 4.62 -12.61 16.65
CA PRO A 348 3.24 -12.46 16.22
C PRO A 348 2.53 -13.81 16.22
N VAL A 349 1.36 -13.87 16.85
CA VAL A 349 0.50 -15.05 16.96
C VAL A 349 -0.89 -14.69 16.43
N LEU A 350 -1.37 -15.43 15.44
CA LEU A 350 -2.75 -15.28 14.96
C LEU A 350 -3.66 -16.21 15.73
N VAL A 351 -4.75 -15.66 16.25
CA VAL A 351 -5.65 -16.30 17.21
C VAL A 351 -7.07 -16.35 16.66
N SER A 352 -7.74 -17.50 16.80
CA SER A 352 -9.18 -17.65 16.64
C SER A 352 -9.86 -17.84 17.99
N ARG A 353 -11.11 -17.35 18.10
CA ARG A 353 -11.90 -17.43 19.33
C ARG A 353 -13.23 -18.13 19.12
N ALA A 354 -13.78 -18.71 20.18
CA ALA A 354 -14.98 -19.55 20.12
C ALA A 354 -16.25 -18.79 19.76
N THR A 355 -16.34 -17.48 20.05
CA THR A 355 -17.54 -16.69 19.78
C THR A 355 -17.37 -15.61 18.71
N SER A 356 -16.21 -15.57 18.05
CA SER A 356 -15.86 -14.50 17.12
C SER A 356 -15.63 -15.01 15.70
N CYS A 357 -16.31 -14.41 14.72
CA CYS A 357 -15.99 -14.56 13.30
C CYS A 357 -14.77 -13.73 12.87
N ARG A 358 -13.96 -13.23 13.82
CA ARG A 358 -12.75 -12.46 13.55
C ARG A 358 -11.54 -13.19 14.10
N LEU A 359 -10.40 -12.96 13.46
CA LEU A 359 -9.10 -13.41 13.94
C LEU A 359 -8.40 -12.25 14.62
N ASP A 360 -7.70 -12.52 15.72
CA ASP A 360 -6.96 -11.51 16.45
C ASP A 360 -5.46 -11.78 16.32
N LEU A 361 -4.70 -10.76 15.95
CA LEU A 361 -3.24 -10.82 15.92
C LEU A 361 -2.70 -10.27 17.24
N VAL A 362 -1.96 -11.11 17.95
CA VAL A 362 -1.37 -10.79 19.24
C VAL A 362 0.15 -10.81 19.13
N LEU A 363 0.80 -9.80 19.70
CA LEU A 363 2.24 -9.76 19.86
C LEU A 363 2.58 -10.31 21.25
N VAL A 364 3.30 -11.44 21.27
CA VAL A 364 3.68 -12.12 22.52
C VAL A 364 5.18 -11.97 22.73
N PRO A 365 5.67 -11.61 23.93
CA PRO A 365 7.10 -11.54 24.19
C PRO A 365 7.76 -12.90 23.95
N SER A 366 8.92 -12.92 23.28
CA SER A 366 9.70 -14.15 23.12
C SER A 366 10.21 -14.61 24.48
N VAL A 367 10.03 -15.89 24.84
CA VAL A 367 10.36 -16.48 26.16
C VAL A 367 11.88 -16.63 26.39
N GLY A 368 12.69 -15.82 25.70
CA GLY A 368 14.15 -15.76 25.90
C GLY A 368 14.47 -14.96 27.16
N GLU A 369 14.88 -15.69 28.21
CA GLU A 369 15.39 -15.19 29.48
C GLU A 369 14.35 -14.55 30.41
N ARG A 370 13.57 -15.40 31.09
CA ARG A 370 13.40 -15.18 32.53
C ARG A 370 14.81 -15.17 33.12
N THR A 371 15.42 -13.99 33.22
CA THR A 371 16.62 -13.77 34.01
C THR A 371 16.39 -14.42 35.36
N GLY A 372 17.32 -15.27 35.78
CA GLY A 372 17.31 -15.95 37.07
C GLY A 372 17.46 -14.98 38.24
N HIS A 373 16.53 -14.04 38.37
CA HIS A 373 16.32 -13.23 39.56
C HIS A 373 15.23 -13.89 40.38
N GLU A 374 15.61 -14.87 41.21
CA GLU A 374 15.00 -15.23 42.50
C GLU A 374 15.57 -16.56 42.99
N LEU A 375 16.83 -16.58 43.41
CA LEU A 375 17.35 -17.49 44.44
C LEU A 375 18.60 -16.82 45.05
N SER A 376 18.38 -15.87 45.96
CA SER A 376 19.34 -15.45 46.99
C SER A 376 18.60 -15.17 48.28
#